data_AF-A0A5K1GNR5-F1
#
_entry.id   AF-A0A5K1GNR5-F1
#
_cell.length_a   1.000
_cell.length_b   1.000
_cell.length_c   1.000
_cell.angle_alpha   90.00
_cell.angle_beta   90.00
_cell.angle_gamma   90.00
#
_symmetry.space_group_name_H-M   'P 1'
#
loop_
_entity.id
_entity.type
_entity.pdbx_description
1 polymer ?
#
loop_
_entity_poly.entity_id
_entity_poly.type
_entity_poly.pdbx_seq_one_letter_code
_entity_poly.pdbx_strand_id
1 'polypeptide(L)'
;VFTIPVAPGDVVVAGTDGLFDNLYNSEVTAVIVHAIRAGLGPQVTAQKIAALARQRAQDQNRQTPFSTAAQEAGFRYYGGKLDDITVV
;
A
#
# COMPACT_ATOMS: atom_id res chain seq x y z
N VAL A 1 -20.30 4.00 12.96
CA VAL A 1 -19.92 4.88 11.83
C VAL A 1 -18.89 5.85 12.35
N PHE A 2 -17.73 5.95 11.70
CA PHE A 2 -16.69 6.92 12.05
C PHE A 2 -16.82 8.14 11.14
N THR A 3 -16.56 9.33 11.69
CA THR A 3 -16.51 10.58 10.93
C THR A 3 -15.15 11.21 11.18
N ILE A 4 -14.40 11.47 10.11
CA ILE A 4 -13.06 12.05 10.15
C ILE A 4 -13.16 13.41 9.43
N PRO A 5 -12.88 14.55 10.10
CA PRO A 5 -12.82 15.84 9.43
C PRO A 5 -11.61 15.89 8.49
N VAL A 6 -11.77 16.51 7.32
CA VAL A 6 -10.72 16.67 6.30
C VAL A 6 -10.57 18.14 5.88
N ALA A 7 -9.40 18.50 5.38
CA ALA A 7 -9.04 19.84 4.91
C ALA A 7 -8.52 19.82 3.45
N PRO A 8 -8.55 20.96 2.74
CA PRO A 8 -7.92 21.07 1.43
C PRO A 8 -6.44 20.68 1.47
N GLY A 9 -6.05 19.77 0.59
CA GLY A 9 -4.69 19.22 0.54
C GLY A 9 -4.53 17.84 1.19
N ASP A 10 -5.53 17.38 1.95
CA ASP A 10 -5.54 16.01 2.47
C ASP A 10 -5.66 15.00 1.33
N VAL A 11 -4.95 13.88 1.48
CA VAL A 11 -5.03 12.72 0.58
C VAL A 11 -5.61 11.55 1.35
N VAL A 12 -6.77 11.07 0.91
CA VAL A 12 -7.38 9.85 1.44
C VAL A 12 -7.03 8.72 0.50
N VAL A 13 -6.40 7.67 1.02
CA VAL A 13 -6.16 6.42 0.29
C VAL A 13 -7.01 5.33 0.91
N ALA A 14 -7.76 4.63 0.08
CA ALA A 14 -8.47 3.42 0.45
C ALA A 14 -8.01 2.26 -0.43
N GLY A 15 -8.12 1.03 0.07
CA GLY A 15 -7.74 -0.15 -0.70
C GLY A 15 -8.16 -1.44 -0.02
N THR A 16 -7.99 -2.56 -0.73
CA THR A 16 -8.16 -3.91 -0.17
C THR A 16 -6.97 -4.28 0.73
N ASP A 17 -7.09 -5.38 1.47
CA ASP A 17 -5.99 -5.96 2.22
C ASP A 17 -4.76 -6.24 1.34
N GLY A 18 -4.96 -6.67 0.09
CA GLY A 18 -3.85 -6.85 -0.87
C GLY A 18 -2.92 -5.64 -1.01
N LEU A 19 -3.40 -4.40 -0.82
CA LEU A 19 -2.54 -3.21 -0.73
C LEU A 19 -1.71 -3.21 0.56
N PHE A 20 -2.40 -3.28 1.70
CA PHE A 20 -1.81 -3.07 3.02
C PHE A 20 -1.02 -4.27 3.54
N ASP A 21 -1.25 -5.46 2.98
CA ASP A 21 -0.45 -6.67 3.20
C ASP A 21 0.94 -6.55 2.58
N ASN A 22 1.08 -5.74 1.53
CA ASN A 22 2.28 -5.70 0.68
C ASN A 22 3.03 -4.38 0.72
N LEU A 23 2.43 -3.29 1.20
CA LEU A 23 3.10 -1.99 1.37
C LEU A 23 2.97 -1.43 2.77
N TYR A 24 4.07 -0.91 3.29
CA TYR A 24 4.04 -0.08 4.50
C TYR A 24 3.45 1.30 4.19
N ASN A 25 2.83 1.93 5.20
CA ASN A 25 2.28 3.29 5.08
C ASN A 25 3.31 4.31 4.59
N SER A 26 4.59 4.14 4.96
CA SER A 26 5.69 4.99 4.50
C SER A 26 5.97 4.84 3.00
N GLU A 27 5.86 3.63 2.43
CA GLU A 27 5.99 3.38 0.99
C GLU A 27 4.82 4.01 0.22
N VAL A 28 3.60 3.86 0.72
CA VAL A 28 2.40 4.51 0.14
C VAL A 28 2.57 6.04 0.15
N THR A 29 2.98 6.61 1.29
CA THR A 29 3.21 8.06 1.45
C THR A 29 4.29 8.57 0.49
N ALA A 30 5.38 7.81 0.32
CA ALA A 30 6.44 8.19 -0.60
C ALA A 30 5.92 8.30 -2.05
N VAL A 31 5.10 7.34 -2.50
CA VAL A 31 4.48 7.40 -3.84
C VAL A 31 3.60 8.64 -3.99
N ILE A 32 2.77 8.96 -2.98
CA ILE A 32 1.90 10.14 -2.99
C ILE A 32 2.72 11.44 -3.07
N VAL A 33 3.74 11.59 -2.23
CA VAL A 33 4.59 12.79 -2.21
C VAL A 33 5.30 12.98 -3.55
N HIS A 34 5.82 11.90 -4.13
CA HIS A 34 6.43 11.96 -5.46
C HIS A 34 5.41 12.32 -6.55
N ALA A 35 4.19 11.79 -6.48
CA ALA A 35 3.13 12.09 -7.44
C ALA A 35 2.69 13.56 -7.37
N ILE A 36 2.49 14.11 -6.17
CA ILE A 36 2.15 15.52 -5.96
C ILE A 36 3.24 16.44 -6.51
N ARG A 37 4.51 16.16 -6.22
CA ARG A 37 5.65 16.93 -6.73
C ARG A 37 5.76 16.88 -8.26
N ALA A 38 5.35 15.77 -8.86
CA ALA A 38 5.32 15.58 -10.30
C ALA A 38 4.03 16.10 -10.96
N GLY A 39 3.09 16.68 -10.20
CA GLY A 39 1.81 17.16 -10.72
C GLY A 39 0.88 16.05 -11.23
N LEU A 40 1.04 14.82 -10.74
CA LEU A 40 0.21 13.69 -11.14
C LEU A 40 -1.14 13.70 -10.42
N GLY A 41 -2.20 13.35 -11.16
CA GLY A 41 -3.54 13.25 -10.59
C GLY A 41 -3.76 11.98 -9.75
N PRO A 42 -4.88 11.91 -9.00
CA PRO A 42 -5.19 10.79 -8.11
C PRO A 42 -5.22 9.42 -8.81
N GLN A 43 -5.83 9.33 -10.00
CA GLN A 43 -5.95 8.05 -10.72
C GLN A 43 -4.56 7.45 -11.06
N VAL A 44 -3.64 8.26 -11.55
CA VAL A 44 -2.27 7.82 -11.86
C VAL A 44 -1.52 7.47 -10.57
N THR A 45 -1.76 8.21 -9.50
CA THR A 45 -1.18 7.93 -8.17
C THR A 45 -1.65 6.58 -7.64
N ALA A 46 -2.96 6.31 -7.67
CA ALA A 46 -3.55 5.04 -7.27
C ALA A 46 -3.00 3.87 -8.10
N GLN A 47 -2.86 4.04 -9.43
CA GLN A 47 -2.24 3.04 -10.30
C GLN A 47 -0.78 2.75 -9.92
N LYS A 48 0.01 3.77 -9.57
CA LYS A 48 1.40 3.61 -9.12
C LYS A 48 1.47 2.88 -7.78
N ILE A 49 0.59 3.20 -6.84
CA ILE A 49 0.49 2.50 -5.55
C ILE A 49 0.13 1.03 -5.79
N ALA A 50 -0.90 0.75 -6.59
CA ALA A 50 -1.33 -0.62 -6.91
C ALA A 50 -0.21 -1.42 -7.61
N ALA A 51 0.50 -0.80 -8.56
CA ALA A 51 1.61 -1.44 -9.25
C ALA A 51 2.77 -1.78 -8.31
N LEU A 52 3.11 -0.87 -7.39
CA LEU A 52 4.14 -1.11 -6.37
C LEU A 52 3.71 -2.22 -5.40
N ALA A 53 2.45 -2.22 -4.95
CA ALA A 53 1.91 -3.27 -4.09
C ALA A 53 1.99 -4.63 -4.78
N ARG A 54 1.60 -4.71 -6.06
CA ARG A 54 1.70 -5.95 -6.85
C ARG A 54 3.15 -6.40 -7.01
N GLN A 55 4.08 -5.49 -7.23
CA GLN A 55 5.51 -5.82 -7.29
C GLN A 55 5.99 -6.42 -5.96
N ARG A 56 5.58 -5.86 -4.82
CA ARG A 56 5.92 -6.41 -3.49
C ARG A 56 5.24 -7.75 -3.23
N ALA A 57 4.00 -7.91 -3.65
CA ALA A 57 3.24 -9.15 -3.55
C ALA A 57 3.91 -10.34 -4.27
N GLN A 58 4.68 -10.06 -5.34
CA GLN A 58 5.41 -11.07 -6.10
C GLN A 58 6.83 -11.32 -5.59
N ASP A 59 7.37 -10.46 -4.73
CA ASP A 59 8.73 -10.59 -4.21
C ASP A 59 8.76 -11.55 -3.01
N GLN A 60 9.26 -12.76 -3.22
CA GLN A 60 9.31 -13.80 -2.20
C GLN A 60 10.39 -13.57 -1.13
N ASN A 61 11.29 -12.61 -1.32
CA ASN A 61 12.42 -12.37 -0.42
C ASN A 61 12.26 -11.06 0.37
N ARG A 62 11.23 -10.27 0.07
CA ARG A 62 10.97 -8.99 0.75
C ARG A 62 10.14 -9.21 2.00
N GLN A 63 10.55 -8.56 3.09
CA GLN A 63 9.69 -8.42 4.25
C GLN A 63 8.55 -7.44 3.92
N THR A 64 7.32 -7.89 4.10
CA THR A 64 6.09 -7.11 3.93
C THR A 64 5.33 -6.98 5.26
N PRO A 65 4.33 -6.10 5.37
CA PRO A 65 3.44 -6.08 6.53
C PRO A 65 2.83 -7.45 6.82
N PHE A 66 2.36 -8.16 5.78
CA PHE A 66 1.80 -9.51 5.93
C PHE A 66 2.83 -10.51 6.46
N SER A 67 4.02 -10.59 5.86
CA SER A 67 5.04 -11.55 6.33
C SER A 67 5.50 -11.25 7.74
N THR A 68 5.58 -9.97 8.11
CA THR A 68 5.90 -9.55 9.48
C THR A 68 4.83 -10.02 10.46
N ALA A 69 3.55 -9.73 10.17
CA ALA A 69 2.44 -10.16 11.02
C ALA A 69 2.34 -11.69 11.13
N ALA A 70 2.58 -12.42 10.03
CA ALA A 70 2.61 -13.88 10.03
C ALA A 70 3.73 -14.42 10.93
N GLN A 71 4.92 -13.82 10.88
CA GLN A 71 6.05 -14.19 11.74
C GLN A 71 5.78 -13.90 13.22
N GLU A 72 5.18 -12.75 13.53
CA GLU A 72 4.76 -12.39 14.90
C GLU A 72 3.69 -13.35 15.45
N ALA A 73 2.82 -13.85 14.58
CA ALA A 73 1.85 -14.89 14.91
C ALA A 73 2.45 -16.32 14.99
N GLY A 74 3.75 -16.47 14.76
CA GLY A 74 4.48 -17.75 14.87
C GLY A 74 4.56 -18.58 13.59
N PHE A 75 4.12 -18.05 12.44
CA PHE A 75 4.23 -18.73 11.16
C PHE A 75 5.58 -18.46 10.49
N ARG A 76 6.16 -19.51 9.86
CA ARG A 76 7.33 -19.36 9.00
C ARG A 76 6.89 -18.94 7.60
N TYR A 77 6.64 -17.65 7.41
CA TYR A 77 6.27 -17.05 6.13
C TYR A 77 7.26 -15.93 5.75
N TYR A 78 7.60 -15.83 4.46
CA TYR A 78 8.49 -14.82 3.89
C TYR A 78 7.93 -14.31 2.57
N GLY A 79 8.25 -13.07 2.22
CA GLY A 79 7.84 -12.47 0.95
C GLY A 79 6.51 -11.72 1.01
N GLY A 80 6.08 -11.24 -0.15
CA GLY A 80 4.74 -10.68 -0.32
C GLY A 80 3.65 -11.73 -0.43
N LYS A 81 2.41 -11.28 -0.22
CA LYS A 81 1.18 -12.07 -0.39
C LYS A 81 0.52 -11.70 -1.71
N LEU A 82 0.54 -12.61 -2.68
CA LEU A 82 -0.13 -12.40 -3.96
C LEU A 82 -1.66 -12.46 -3.78
N ASP A 83 -2.33 -11.32 -3.99
CA ASP A 83 -3.77 -11.15 -3.76
C ASP A 83 -4.35 -10.10 -4.72
N ASP A 84 -5.67 -9.98 -4.75
CA ASP A 84 -6.38 -8.93 -5.48
C ASP A 84 -6.12 -7.56 -4.83
N ILE A 85 -5.59 -6.64 -5.63
CA ILE A 85 -5.19 -5.30 -5.17
C ILE A 85 -6.11 -4.25 -5.79
N THR A 86 -6.84 -3.54 -4.94
CA THR A 86 -7.61 -2.35 -5.31
C THR A 86 -7.11 -1.15 -4.52
N VAL A 87 -7.00 0.01 -5.19
CA VAL A 87 -6.58 1.28 -4.59
C VAL A 87 -7.49 2.40 -5.11
N VAL A 88 -7.95 3.26 -4.21
CA VAL A 88 -8.72 4.49 -4.46
C VAL A 88 -7.97 5.67 -3.84
#